data_AF-A0A925ZY64-F1
#
_entry.id   AF-A0A925ZY64-F1
#
_cell.length_a   1.000
_cell.length_b   1.000
_cell.length_c   1.000
_cell.angle_alpha   90.00
_cell.angle_beta   90.00
_cell.angle_gamma   90.00
#
_symmetry.space_group_name_H-M   'P 1'
#
loop_
_entity.id
_entity.type
_entity.pdbx_description
1 polymer ?
#
loop_
_entity_poly.entity_id
_entity_poly.type
_entity_poly.pdbx_seq_one_letter_code
_entity_poly.pdbx_strand_id
1 'polypeptide(L)'
;AYLYQGRIMVSPMTRALKYTTLVGESLGQAEQANPQNPRVYLVRGNDLNFRPKLFGGGAEAARPHYEKARLCFDAFKPASSIAPYWGKGQLAGILKQYETAAVTAK
;
A
#
# COMPACT_ATOMS: atom_id res chain seq x y z
N ALA A 1 -8.05 1.74 -6.78
CA ALA A 1 -6.60 2.04 -6.57
C ALA A 1 -5.73 1.47 -7.70
N TYR A 2 -5.50 0.15 -7.80
CA TYR A 2 -4.59 -0.42 -8.80
C TYR A 2 -4.88 -0.04 -10.26
N LEU A 3 -6.15 0.04 -10.65
CA LEU A 3 -6.53 0.52 -11.99
C LEU A 3 -5.98 1.93 -12.29
N TYR A 4 -6.06 2.85 -11.33
CA TYR A 4 -5.57 4.21 -11.48
C TYR A 4 -4.04 4.26 -11.49
N GLN A 5 -3.38 3.43 -10.67
CA GLN A 5 -1.92 3.27 -10.72
C GLN A 5 -1.45 2.77 -12.09
N GLY A 6 -2.12 1.77 -12.66
CA GLY A 6 -1.83 1.31 -14.03
C GLY A 6 -1.99 2.42 -15.07
N ARG A 7 -2.97 3.32 -14.89
CA ARG A 7 -3.13 4.49 -15.79
C ARG A 7 -1.98 5.49 -15.68
N ILE A 8 -1.37 5.65 -14.51
CA ILE A 8 -0.15 6.46 -14.34
C ILE A 8 0.99 5.86 -15.15
N MET A 9 1.19 4.55 -15.07
CA MET A 9 2.30 3.86 -15.74
C MET A 9 2.31 4.04 -17.27
N VAL A 10 1.15 4.28 -17.88
CA VAL A 10 1.05 4.53 -19.34
C VAL A 10 1.67 5.87 -19.76
N SER A 11 1.55 6.91 -18.93
CA SER A 11 2.17 8.22 -19.22
C SER A 11 2.36 9.01 -17.93
N PRO A 12 3.43 8.72 -17.15
CA PRO A 12 3.58 9.26 -15.80
C PRO A 12 3.53 10.79 -15.75
N MET A 13 4.23 11.48 -16.66
CA MET A 13 4.31 12.94 -16.68
C MET A 13 2.96 13.64 -16.88
N THR A 14 2.07 13.07 -17.69
CA THR A 14 0.76 13.69 -18.01
C THR A 14 -0.36 13.19 -17.11
N ARG A 15 -0.20 12.01 -16.49
CA ARG A 15 -1.26 11.30 -15.78
C ARG A 15 -1.05 11.27 -14.26
N ALA A 16 0.15 11.55 -13.76
CA ALA A 16 0.46 11.44 -12.33
C ALA A 16 -0.50 12.23 -11.45
N LEU A 17 -0.72 13.53 -11.71
CA LEU A 17 -1.54 14.38 -10.84
C LEU A 17 -2.97 13.85 -10.73
N LYS A 18 -3.66 13.67 -11.86
CA LYS A 18 -5.05 13.20 -11.89
C LYS A 18 -5.23 11.86 -11.19
N TYR A 19 -4.43 10.86 -11.57
CA TYR A 19 -4.67 9.51 -11.09
C TYR A 19 -4.12 9.27 -9.69
N THR A 20 -3.11 10.04 -9.23
CA THR A 20 -2.68 10.00 -7.83
C THR A 20 -3.80 10.47 -6.90
N THR A 21 -4.50 11.55 -7.25
CA THR A 21 -5.67 12.01 -6.49
C THR A 21 -6.73 10.92 -6.42
N LEU A 22 -7.08 10.31 -7.56
CA LEU A 22 -8.07 9.22 -7.62
C LEU A 22 -7.66 7.97 -6.84
N VAL A 23 -6.35 7.66 -6.77
CA VAL A 23 -5.83 6.59 -5.90
C VAL A 23 -6.08 6.95 -4.43
N GLY A 24 -5.72 8.17 -4.03
CA GLY A 24 -5.92 8.69 -2.68
C GLY A 24 -7.38 8.62 -2.24
N GLU A 25 -8.29 9.13 -3.06
CA GLU A 25 -9.74 9.09 -2.83
C GLU A 25 -10.27 7.66 -2.71
N SER A 26 -9.90 6.77 -3.65
CA SER A 26 -10.34 5.37 -3.62
C SER A 26 -9.94 4.66 -2.32
N LEU A 27 -8.70 4.88 -1.89
CA LEU A 27 -8.18 4.27 -0.67
C LEU A 27 -8.76 4.93 0.58
N GLY A 28 -9.07 6.23 0.54
CA GLY A 28 -9.77 6.95 1.61
C GLY A 28 -11.19 6.43 1.80
N GLN A 29 -11.95 6.25 0.72
CA GLN A 29 -13.28 5.64 0.76
C GLN A 29 -13.24 4.21 1.30
N ALA A 30 -12.26 3.40 0.86
CA ALA A 30 -12.10 2.04 1.34
C ALA A 30 -11.74 1.98 2.84
N GLU A 31 -10.92 2.91 3.32
CA GLU A 31 -10.58 3.06 4.74
C GLU A 31 -11.79 3.47 5.57
N GLN A 32 -12.60 4.42 5.08
CA GLN A 32 -13.84 4.83 5.75
C GLN A 32 -14.85 3.69 5.82
N ALA A 33 -14.99 2.91 4.74
CA ALA A 33 -15.93 1.79 4.68
C ALA A 33 -15.53 0.65 5.63
N ASN A 34 -14.22 0.39 5.78
CA ASN A 34 -13.72 -0.59 6.74
C ASN A 34 -12.30 -0.24 7.20
N PRO A 35 -12.15 0.44 8.35
CA PRO A 35 -10.85 0.80 8.91
C PRO A 35 -10.00 -0.40 9.34
N GLN A 36 -10.60 -1.58 9.46
CA GLN A 36 -9.91 -2.82 9.84
C GLN A 36 -9.47 -3.64 8.61
N ASN A 37 -9.77 -3.19 7.38
CA ASN A 37 -9.39 -3.92 6.18
C ASN A 37 -7.86 -3.81 5.94
N PRO A 38 -7.10 -4.91 6.10
CA PRO A 38 -5.64 -4.85 6.00
C PRO A 38 -5.14 -4.48 4.60
N ARG A 39 -5.93 -4.76 3.57
CA ARG A 39 -5.54 -4.55 2.17
C ARG A 39 -5.50 -3.08 1.81
N VAL A 40 -6.31 -2.25 2.46
CA VAL A 40 -6.29 -0.80 2.21
C VAL A 40 -4.92 -0.23 2.55
N TYR A 41 -4.37 -0.63 3.69
CA TYR A 41 -3.05 -0.21 4.15
C TYR A 41 -1.91 -0.81 3.34
N LEU A 42 -2.02 -2.09 2.94
CA LEU A 42 -1.05 -2.71 2.03
C LEU A 42 -0.98 -1.97 0.69
N VAL A 43 -2.13 -1.69 0.07
CA VAL A 43 -2.17 -0.99 -1.23
C VAL A 43 -1.68 0.45 -1.10
N ARG A 44 -1.99 1.15 0.01
CA ARG A 44 -1.48 2.49 0.28
C ARG A 44 0.04 2.50 0.50
N GLY A 45 0.56 1.52 1.24
CA GLY A 45 2.01 1.32 1.38
C GLY A 45 2.67 1.08 0.02
N ASN A 46 2.09 0.23 -0.83
CA ASN A 46 2.60 -0.02 -2.18
C ASN A 46 2.61 1.26 -3.03
N ASP A 47 1.51 2.03 -2.99
CA ASP A 47 1.37 3.30 -3.71
C ASP A 47 2.51 4.28 -3.37
N LEU A 48 2.83 4.41 -2.08
CA LEU A 48 3.88 5.31 -1.61
C LEU A 48 5.26 4.73 -1.86
N ASN A 49 5.48 3.44 -1.65
CA ASN A 49 6.79 2.79 -1.79
C ASN A 49 7.34 2.94 -3.20
N PHE A 50 6.48 2.79 -4.21
CA PHE A 50 6.86 2.90 -5.63
C PHE A 50 6.74 4.33 -6.19
N ARG A 51 6.20 5.27 -5.41
CA ARG A 51 6.18 6.68 -5.80
C ARG A 51 7.58 7.29 -5.61
N PRO A 52 8.09 8.07 -6.59
CA PRO A 52 9.36 8.76 -6.42
C PRO A 52 9.37 9.69 -5.20
N LYS A 53 10.51 9.79 -4.52
CA LYS A 53 10.68 10.66 -3.34
C LYS A 53 10.31 12.12 -3.62
N LEU A 54 10.57 12.63 -4.83
CA LEU A 54 10.20 13.98 -5.26
C LEU A 54 8.69 14.26 -5.14
N PHE A 55 7.86 13.22 -5.19
CA PHE A 55 6.40 13.30 -5.04
C PHE A 55 5.93 12.82 -3.66
N GLY A 56 6.81 12.82 -2.66
CA GLY A 56 6.50 12.40 -1.28
C GLY A 56 6.37 10.89 -1.08
N GLY A 57 6.89 10.09 -2.01
CA GLY A 57 6.93 8.62 -1.89
C GLY A 57 8.22 8.08 -1.27
N GLY A 58 8.45 6.79 -1.47
CA GLY A 58 9.60 6.03 -0.99
C GLY A 58 9.31 5.19 0.25
N ALA A 59 10.33 4.44 0.67
CA ALA A 59 10.20 3.44 1.73
C ALA A 59 9.80 4.03 3.09
N GLU A 60 10.33 5.21 3.44
CA GLU A 60 10.03 5.89 4.70
C GLU A 60 8.56 6.31 4.78
N ALA A 61 8.01 6.88 3.71
CA ALA A 61 6.59 7.26 3.63
C ALA A 61 5.68 6.03 3.65
N ALA A 62 6.13 4.90 3.09
CA ALA A 62 5.34 3.68 3.01
C ALA A 62 5.33 2.85 4.30
N ARG A 63 6.43 2.84 5.06
CA ARG A 63 6.61 2.05 6.29
C ARG A 63 5.42 2.14 7.28
N PRO A 64 4.91 3.32 7.68
CA PRO A 64 3.80 3.37 8.64
C PRO A 64 2.53 2.69 8.13
N HIS A 65 2.29 2.69 6.81
CA HIS A 65 1.16 1.99 6.21
C HIS A 65 1.35 0.48 6.22
N TYR A 66 2.56 -0.02 5.97
CA TYR A 66 2.85 -1.44 6.08
C TYR A 66 2.77 -1.96 7.52
N GLU A 67 3.21 -1.17 8.50
CA GLU A 67 3.06 -1.51 9.91
C GLU A 67 1.58 -1.59 10.31
N LYS A 68 0.76 -0.60 9.90
CA LYS A 68 -0.68 -0.65 10.10
C LYS A 68 -1.31 -1.85 9.39
N ALA A 69 -0.89 -2.16 8.16
CA ALA A 69 -1.34 -3.33 7.44
C ALA A 69 -1.02 -4.63 8.20
N ARG A 70 0.16 -4.73 8.83
CA ARG A 70 0.57 -5.90 9.62
C ARG A 70 -0.37 -6.10 10.79
N LEU A 71 -0.62 -5.05 11.57
CA LEU A 71 -1.56 -5.09 12.69
C LEU A 71 -2.96 -5.51 12.23
N CYS A 72 -3.46 -4.95 11.13
CA CYS A 72 -4.75 -5.34 10.59
C CYS A 72 -4.77 -6.80 10.08
N PHE A 73 -3.70 -7.30 9.45
CA PHE A 73 -3.61 -8.69 8.99
C PHE A 73 -3.52 -9.69 10.14
N ASP A 74 -2.88 -9.31 11.24
CA ASP A 74 -2.80 -10.14 12.45
C ASP A 74 -4.16 -10.23 13.15
N ALA A 75 -4.97 -9.17 13.08
CA ALA A 75 -6.34 -9.14 13.59
C ALA A 75 -7.40 -9.66 12.59
N PHE A 76 -7.06 -9.81 11.30
CA PHE A 76 -8.04 -10.09 10.24
C PHE A 76 -8.62 -11.49 10.39
N LYS A 77 -9.95 -11.55 10.57
CA LYS A 77 -10.73 -12.79 10.54
C LYS A 77 -11.58 -12.81 9.25
N PRO A 78 -11.35 -13.78 8.35
CA PRO A 78 -12.17 -13.94 7.15
C PRO A 78 -13.65 -14.12 7.52
N ALA A 79 -14.54 -13.34 6.89
CA ALA A 79 -15.98 -13.44 7.14
C ALA A 79 -16.61 -14.70 6.53
N SER A 80 -15.96 -15.31 5.54
CA SER A 80 -16.43 -16.51 4.85
C SER A 80 -15.28 -17.26 4.18
N SER A 81 -15.54 -18.47 3.69
CA SER A 81 -14.57 -19.29 2.94
C SER A 81 -14.13 -18.67 1.62
N ILE A 82 -14.92 -17.74 1.05
CA ILE A 82 -14.61 -17.03 -0.19
C ILE A 82 -14.08 -15.61 0.06
N ALA A 83 -13.93 -15.21 1.34
CA ALA A 83 -13.32 -13.95 1.66
C ALA A 83 -11.88 -13.90 1.11
N PRO A 84 -11.36 -12.74 0.71
CA PRO A 84 -10.02 -12.67 0.16
C PRO A 84 -8.97 -13.08 1.22
N TYR A 85 -7.96 -13.86 0.78
CA TYR A 85 -6.81 -14.30 1.60
C TYR A 85 -5.46 -13.73 1.14
N TRP A 86 -5.44 -12.97 0.04
CA TRP A 86 -4.22 -12.39 -0.52
C TRP A 86 -3.66 -11.26 0.35
N GLY A 87 -2.35 -11.00 0.19
CA GLY A 87 -1.67 -9.81 0.70
C GLY A 87 -0.77 -10.03 1.92
N LYS A 88 -1.08 -10.99 2.81
CA LYS A 88 -0.28 -11.23 4.02
C LYS A 88 1.18 -11.63 3.69
N GLY A 89 1.37 -12.55 2.73
CA GLY A 89 2.70 -12.95 2.27
C GLY A 89 3.47 -11.83 1.56
N GLN A 90 2.77 -11.01 0.76
CA GLN A 90 3.36 -9.84 0.10
C GLN A 90 3.91 -8.85 1.14
N LEU A 91 3.11 -8.53 2.15
CA LEU A 91 3.50 -7.64 3.23
C LEU A 91 4.73 -8.14 3.99
N ALA A 92 4.74 -9.44 4.33
CA ALA A 92 5.86 -10.05 5.03
C ALA A 92 7.16 -9.96 4.21
N GLY A 93 7.09 -10.18 2.90
CA GLY A 93 8.23 -10.01 2.01
C GLY A 93 8.79 -8.59 1.99
N ILE A 94 7.91 -7.58 1.92
CA ILE A 94 8.30 -6.16 1.92
C ILE A 94 8.95 -5.76 3.25
N LEU A 95 8.35 -6.13 4.38
CA LEU A 95 8.90 -5.80 5.70
C LEU A 95 10.27 -6.44 5.93
N LYS A 96 10.48 -7.69 5.49
CA LYS A 96 11.78 -8.35 5.53
C LYS A 96 12.85 -7.59 4.72
N GLN A 97 12.48 -7.03 3.56
CA GLN A 97 13.40 -6.21 2.76
C GLN A 97 13.77 -4.92 3.51
N TYR A 98 12.81 -4.29 4.20
CA TYR A 98 13.05 -3.08 4.98
C TYR A 98 13.97 -3.33 6.18
N GLU A 99 13.83 -4.47 6.85
CA GLU A 99 14.72 -4.90 7.92
C GLU A 99 16.15 -5.14 7.39
N THR A 100 16.27 -5.86 6.28
CA THR A 100 17.56 -6.16 5.65
C THR A 100 18.29 -4.87 5.24
N ALA A 101 17.59 -3.94 4.58
CA ALA A 101 18.14 -2.65 4.18
C ALA A 101 18.59 -1.80 5.38
N ALA A 102 17.87 -1.87 6.51
CA ALA A 102 18.26 -1.16 7.73
C ALA A 102 19.52 -1.75 8.40
N VAL A 103 19.73 -3.06 8.28
CA VAL A 103 20.94 -3.73 8.79
C VAL A 103 22.16 -3.39 7.92
N THR A 104 22.04 -3.37 6.60
CA THR A 104 23.15 -3.06 5.68
C THR A 104 23.57 -1.58 5.72
N ALA A 105 22.71 -0.68 6.18
CA ALA A 105 23.00 0.75 6.30
C ALA A 105 23.71 1.14 7.62
N LYS A 106 23.94 0.19 8.53
CA LYS A 106 24.75 0.35 9.75
C LYS A 106 26.16 -0.17 9.54
#